data_AF-A0A0A0CZ17-F1
#
_entry.id   AF-A0A0A0CZ17-F1
#
_cell.length_a   1.000
_cell.length_b   1.000
_cell.length_c   1.000
_cell.angle_alpha   90.00
_cell.angle_beta   90.00
_cell.angle_gamma   90.00
#
_symmetry.space_group_name_H-M   'P 1'
#
loop_
_entity.id
_entity.type
_entity.pdbx_description
1 polymer ?
#
loop_
_entity_poly.entity_id
_entity_poly.type
_entity_poly.pdbx_seq_one_letter_code
_entity_poly.pdbx_strand_id
1 'polypeptide(L)'
;MSFRTVVAACIALLAPGAAHAQYQMISPMLFEGPRISLQDHANRSSAAPADRSASPSGRQADARSFAYRPDPARRRANLARFVDRSRAADPQGAENLAALFAQGDLIERMRPELAKYGLVIDNVADAYAVWWINAWLASRGSHDDISAATAAAVRRQVVRSMASTTALATAGDAAKQEMAEALLVQGVLLGAALEQAKGDRTQTAALSRAAIQGASGMGLDLSAMTLTEAGFVPAE
;
A
#
# COMPACT_ATOMS: atom_id res chain seq x y z
N MET A 1 11.86 16.74 0.52
CA MET A 1 11.99 15.42 1.18
C MET A 1 11.07 14.48 0.42
N SER A 2 11.63 13.46 -0.23
CA SER A 2 10.90 12.60 -1.18
C SER A 2 9.89 11.69 -0.45
N PHE A 3 8.83 11.25 -1.15
CA PHE A 3 7.86 10.23 -0.67
C PHE A 3 8.57 8.96 -0.21
N ARG A 4 9.80 8.77 -0.71
CA ARG A 4 10.71 7.67 -0.41
C ARG A 4 11.43 7.83 0.92
N THR A 5 11.84 9.05 1.28
CA THR A 5 12.59 9.32 2.52
C THR A 5 11.71 9.15 3.76
N VAL A 6 10.44 9.50 3.62
CA VAL A 6 9.32 9.29 4.55
C VAL A 6 9.24 7.85 5.07
N VAL A 7 9.38 6.88 4.16
CA VAL A 7 9.23 5.44 4.41
C VAL A 7 10.55 4.80 4.81
N ALA A 8 11.65 5.13 4.11
CA ALA A 8 12.97 4.54 4.34
C ALA A 8 13.62 4.99 5.66
N ALA A 9 13.36 6.23 6.13
CA ALA A 9 13.89 6.73 7.40
C ALA A 9 13.36 5.95 8.62
N CYS A 10 12.22 5.26 8.51
CA CYS A 10 11.69 4.45 9.60
C CYS A 10 12.36 3.07 9.75
N ILE A 11 13.11 2.58 8.74
CA ILE A 11 13.61 1.20 8.66
C ILE A 11 15.13 1.13 8.40
N ALA A 12 15.90 2.16 8.78
CA ALA A 12 17.36 2.14 8.66
C ALA A 12 18.09 1.12 9.58
N LEU A 13 17.35 0.19 10.25
CA LEU A 13 17.86 -0.77 11.23
C LEU A 13 17.75 -2.24 10.80
N LEU A 14 17.22 -2.55 9.61
CA LEU A 14 17.19 -3.93 9.12
C LEU A 14 18.54 -4.28 8.48
N ALA A 15 19.27 -5.20 9.11
CA ALA A 15 20.59 -5.65 8.67
C ALA A 15 20.55 -6.21 7.23
N PRO A 16 21.62 -6.00 6.43
CA PRO A 16 21.67 -6.31 4.98
C PRO A 16 21.64 -7.81 4.61
N GLY A 17 21.49 -8.72 5.57
CA GLY A 17 21.54 -10.17 5.34
C GLY A 17 20.21 -10.86 5.03
N ALA A 18 19.09 -10.12 4.98
CA ALA A 18 17.73 -10.71 5.00
C ALA A 18 16.93 -10.56 3.69
N ALA A 19 17.54 -10.09 2.59
CA ALA A 19 16.81 -9.72 1.38
C ALA A 19 15.92 -10.84 0.83
N HIS A 20 16.39 -12.08 0.76
CA HIS A 20 15.61 -13.20 0.23
C HIS A 20 14.40 -13.61 1.09
N ALA A 21 14.45 -13.40 2.40
CA ALA A 21 13.38 -13.77 3.32
C ALA A 21 12.35 -12.63 3.48
N GLN A 22 12.80 -11.37 3.42
CA GLN A 22 11.95 -10.18 3.39
C GLN A 22 10.95 -10.18 2.22
N TYR A 23 11.31 -10.75 1.07
CA TYR A 23 10.40 -10.81 -0.09
C TYR A 23 9.24 -11.81 0.08
N GLN A 24 9.40 -12.83 0.92
CA GLN A 24 8.32 -13.79 1.20
C GLN A 24 7.24 -13.17 2.11
N MET A 25 7.60 -12.18 2.91
CA MET A 25 6.67 -11.38 3.72
C MET A 25 5.77 -10.43 2.89
N ILE A 26 6.16 -10.17 1.63
CA ILE A 26 5.43 -9.28 0.70
C ILE A 26 4.27 -10.04 0.02
N SER A 27 4.15 -11.36 0.25
CA SER A 27 2.97 -12.12 -0.20
C SER A 27 1.70 -11.69 0.57
N PRO A 28 0.52 -11.64 -0.09
CA PRO A 28 -0.66 -10.93 0.41
C PRO A 28 -1.43 -11.69 1.52
N MET A 29 -0.83 -12.71 2.14
CA MET A 29 -1.51 -13.61 3.09
C MET A 29 -1.67 -13.05 4.51
N LEU A 30 -1.77 -11.72 4.67
CA LEU A 30 -1.98 -11.10 5.98
C LEU A 30 -3.32 -10.35 6.09
N PHE A 31 -4.12 -10.29 5.03
CA PHE A 31 -5.48 -9.76 5.13
C PHE A 31 -6.45 -10.65 4.36
N GLU A 32 -7.27 -11.43 5.08
CA GLU A 32 -8.34 -12.29 4.53
C GLU A 32 -9.65 -11.51 4.29
N GLY A 33 -9.56 -10.22 3.94
CA GLY A 33 -10.74 -9.40 3.69
C GLY A 33 -11.21 -9.41 2.23
N PRO A 34 -12.32 -8.71 1.91
CA PRO A 34 -12.90 -8.69 0.58
C PRO A 34 -11.90 -8.20 -0.47
N ARG A 35 -11.78 -8.93 -1.59
CA ARG A 35 -11.00 -8.48 -2.76
C ARG A 35 -11.67 -7.24 -3.35
N ILE A 36 -10.96 -6.12 -3.41
CA ILE A 36 -11.43 -4.91 -4.08
C ILE A 36 -11.05 -5.03 -5.56
N SER A 37 -12.03 -5.04 -6.48
CA SER A 37 -11.73 -5.04 -7.92
C SER A 37 -11.24 -3.67 -8.38
N LEU A 38 -9.94 -3.45 -8.28
CA LEU A 38 -9.28 -2.21 -8.69
C LEU A 38 -8.86 -2.24 -10.16
N GLN A 39 -8.63 -3.43 -10.73
CA GLN A 39 -8.27 -3.59 -12.14
C GLN A 39 -9.36 -3.04 -13.06
N ASP A 40 -10.63 -3.31 -12.75
CA ASP A 40 -11.77 -2.78 -13.50
C ASP A 40 -11.81 -1.25 -13.48
N HIS A 41 -11.35 -0.63 -12.40
CA HIS A 41 -11.30 0.82 -12.28
C HIS A 41 -10.11 1.44 -13.03
N ALA A 42 -8.94 0.80 -13.01
CA ALA A 42 -7.79 1.22 -13.81
C ALA A 42 -8.12 1.18 -15.31
N ASN A 43 -8.78 0.11 -15.76
CA ASN A 43 -9.24 -0.06 -17.14
C ASN A 43 -10.28 1.01 -17.54
N ARG A 44 -11.23 1.34 -16.65
CA ARG A 44 -12.26 2.38 -16.90
C ARG A 44 -11.70 3.81 -16.92
N SER A 45 -10.58 4.11 -16.26
CA SER A 45 -9.96 5.46 -16.34
C SER A 45 -9.50 5.84 -17.75
N SER A 46 -9.36 4.86 -18.65
CA SER A 46 -8.87 5.06 -20.03
C SER A 46 -9.95 5.16 -21.08
N ALA A 47 -11.23 5.00 -20.72
CA ALA A 47 -12.30 5.20 -21.68
C ALA A 47 -12.35 6.67 -22.12
N ALA A 48 -12.36 6.89 -23.45
CA ALA A 48 -12.40 8.21 -24.07
C ALA A 48 -13.61 9.04 -23.58
N PRO A 49 -13.56 10.39 -23.63
CA PRO A 49 -14.63 11.26 -23.10
C PRO A 49 -16.02 11.00 -23.70
N ALA A 50 -16.08 10.43 -24.91
CA ALA A 50 -17.32 10.19 -25.66
C ALA A 50 -18.22 9.09 -25.04
N ASP A 51 -17.64 8.18 -24.25
CA ASP A 51 -18.37 7.08 -23.61
C ASP A 51 -18.94 7.44 -22.22
N ARG A 52 -18.81 8.72 -21.81
CA ARG A 52 -19.43 9.24 -20.56
C ARG A 52 -20.91 9.60 -20.73
N SER A 53 -21.53 9.21 -21.83
CA SER A 53 -22.94 9.42 -22.07
C SER A 53 -23.73 8.35 -21.30
N ALA A 54 -24.30 8.76 -20.17
CA ALA A 54 -25.10 7.98 -19.22
C ALA A 54 -24.31 7.23 -18.12
N SER A 55 -23.83 7.97 -17.13
CA SER A 55 -23.88 7.49 -15.74
C SER A 55 -24.84 8.39 -14.97
N PRO A 56 -25.81 7.83 -14.21
CA PRO A 56 -26.68 8.65 -13.37
C PRO A 56 -25.78 9.43 -12.43
N SER A 57 -26.12 10.70 -12.18
CA SER A 57 -25.45 11.62 -11.25
C SER A 57 -25.03 10.90 -9.97
N GLY A 58 -23.83 10.31 -10.01
CA GLY A 58 -23.37 9.35 -9.04
C GLY A 58 -22.85 10.14 -7.87
N ARG A 59 -23.49 9.98 -6.72
CA ARG A 59 -23.07 10.54 -5.44
C ARG A 59 -21.55 10.44 -5.35
N GLN A 60 -20.87 11.58 -5.37
CA GLN A 60 -19.41 11.63 -5.34
C GLN A 60 -18.96 10.80 -4.13
N ALA A 61 -18.17 9.76 -4.39
CA ALA A 61 -17.68 8.87 -3.34
C ALA A 61 -16.97 9.71 -2.27
N ASP A 62 -17.50 9.72 -1.04
CA ASP A 62 -16.92 10.50 0.05
C ASP A 62 -15.77 9.70 0.68
N ALA A 63 -14.56 10.23 0.58
CA ALA A 63 -13.39 9.64 1.20
C ALA A 63 -13.53 9.50 2.73
N ARG A 64 -14.38 10.31 3.37
CA ARG A 64 -14.68 10.21 4.81
C ARG A 64 -15.35 8.88 5.17
N SER A 65 -16.05 8.23 4.26
CA SER A 65 -16.66 6.91 4.50
C SER A 65 -15.62 5.80 4.77
N PHE A 66 -14.35 6.05 4.43
CA PHE A 66 -13.23 5.12 4.65
C PHE A 66 -12.33 5.52 5.83
N ALA A 67 -12.67 6.59 6.54
CA ALA A 67 -12.00 6.96 7.78
C ALA A 67 -12.40 6.01 8.92
N TYR A 68 -11.53 5.89 9.93
CA TYR A 68 -11.80 5.16 11.16
C TYR A 68 -11.23 5.90 12.37
N ARG A 69 -11.76 5.59 13.55
CA ARG A 69 -11.17 6.06 14.81
C ARG A 69 -10.04 5.10 15.24
N PRO A 70 -8.78 5.57 15.36
CA PRO A 70 -7.68 4.70 15.76
C PRO A 70 -7.79 4.26 17.23
N ASP A 71 -7.49 2.99 17.48
CA ASP A 71 -7.35 2.39 18.80
C ASP A 71 -5.90 1.90 19.00
N PRO A 72 -5.10 2.53 19.88
CA PRO A 72 -3.71 2.13 20.11
C PRO A 72 -3.53 0.71 20.66
N ALA A 73 -4.49 0.16 21.41
CA ALA A 73 -4.41 -1.21 21.90
C ALA A 73 -4.62 -2.19 20.74
N ARG A 74 -5.59 -1.89 19.88
CA ARG A 74 -5.83 -2.66 18.64
C ARG A 74 -4.64 -2.62 17.71
N ARG A 75 -4.02 -1.46 17.53
CA ARG A 75 -2.82 -1.31 16.71
C ARG A 75 -1.70 -2.25 17.17
N ARG A 76 -1.40 -2.27 18.47
CA ARG A 76 -0.40 -3.19 19.04
C ARG A 76 -0.76 -4.64 18.77
N ALA A 77 -2.03 -5.01 18.94
CA ALA A 77 -2.49 -6.37 18.65
C ALA A 77 -2.39 -6.73 17.15
N ASN A 78 -2.73 -5.80 16.26
CA ASN A 78 -2.64 -5.98 14.81
C ASN A 78 -1.18 -6.20 14.37
N LEU A 79 -0.26 -5.37 14.89
CA LEU A 79 1.18 -5.48 14.62
C LEU A 79 1.77 -6.77 15.18
N ALA A 80 1.36 -7.20 16.37
CA ALA A 80 1.76 -8.50 16.92
C ALA A 80 1.27 -9.66 16.04
N ARG A 81 -0.01 -9.66 15.61
CA ARG A 81 -0.55 -10.67 14.67
C ARG A 81 0.16 -10.64 13.32
N PHE A 82 0.61 -9.47 12.86
CA PHE A 82 1.43 -9.35 11.65
C PHE A 82 2.76 -10.07 11.82
N VAL A 83 3.48 -9.83 12.93
CA VAL A 83 4.73 -10.54 13.28
C VAL A 83 4.50 -12.05 13.37
N ASP A 84 3.48 -12.49 14.10
CA ASP A 84 3.22 -13.92 14.32
C ASP A 84 3.01 -14.68 13.02
N ARG A 85 2.20 -14.12 12.11
CA ARG A 85 1.96 -14.73 10.79
C ARG A 85 3.18 -14.69 9.89
N SER A 86 4.02 -13.67 10.05
CA SER A 86 5.26 -13.53 9.28
C SER A 86 6.29 -14.60 9.62
N ARG A 87 6.29 -15.13 10.84
CA ARG A 87 7.25 -16.18 11.27
C ARG A 87 7.18 -17.44 10.41
N ALA A 88 6.02 -17.78 9.85
CA ALA A 88 5.88 -18.95 9.00
C ALA A 88 6.65 -18.82 7.67
N ALA A 89 6.81 -17.59 7.17
CA ALA A 89 7.55 -17.29 5.95
C ALA A 89 9.01 -16.93 6.25
N ASP A 90 9.24 -16.07 7.25
CA ASP A 90 10.56 -15.56 7.61
C ASP A 90 10.65 -15.35 9.14
N PRO A 91 11.15 -16.35 9.90
CA PRO A 91 11.35 -16.22 11.34
C PRO A 91 12.26 -15.05 11.71
N GLN A 92 13.36 -14.84 10.98
CA GLN A 92 14.32 -13.79 11.31
C GLN A 92 13.77 -12.40 10.99
N GLY A 93 13.12 -12.24 9.84
CA GLY A 93 12.42 -11.01 9.47
C GLY A 93 11.29 -10.67 10.44
N ALA A 94 10.54 -11.66 10.91
CA ALA A 94 9.52 -11.46 11.93
C ALA A 94 10.10 -10.95 13.25
N GLU A 95 11.22 -11.50 13.73
CA GLU A 95 11.89 -10.99 14.94
C GLU A 95 12.44 -9.57 14.73
N ASN A 96 12.99 -9.27 13.55
CA ASN A 96 13.43 -7.92 13.24
C ASN A 96 12.25 -6.91 13.23
N LEU A 97 11.07 -7.33 12.75
CA LEU A 97 9.86 -6.51 12.81
C LEU A 97 9.34 -6.34 14.23
N ALA A 98 9.38 -7.40 15.04
CA ALA A 98 9.03 -7.32 16.45
C ALA A 98 9.90 -6.27 17.16
N ALA A 99 11.22 -6.32 16.92
CA ALA A 99 12.15 -5.33 17.45
C ALA A 99 11.88 -3.91 16.92
N LEU A 100 11.52 -3.75 15.64
CA LEU A 100 11.14 -2.46 15.07
C LEU A 100 9.89 -1.89 15.75
N PHE A 101 8.83 -2.70 15.89
CA PHE A 101 7.57 -2.29 16.51
C PHE A 101 7.72 -2.01 18.01
N ALA A 102 8.70 -2.63 18.68
CA ALA A 102 9.02 -2.35 20.07
C ALA A 102 9.66 -0.96 20.28
N GLN A 103 10.26 -0.36 19.25
CA GLN A 103 10.89 0.96 19.35
C GLN A 103 9.86 2.10 19.44
N GLY A 104 8.59 1.84 19.13
CA GLY A 104 7.52 2.83 19.21
C GLY A 104 6.44 2.62 18.14
N ASP A 105 5.50 3.55 18.06
CA ASP A 105 4.39 3.44 17.12
C ASP A 105 4.84 3.77 15.68
N LEU A 106 5.20 2.73 14.92
CA LEU A 106 5.61 2.86 13.52
C LEU A 106 4.55 3.58 12.67
N ILE A 107 3.27 3.28 12.89
CA ILE A 107 2.18 3.85 12.11
C ILE A 107 2.07 5.36 12.38
N GLU A 108 2.12 5.80 13.65
CA GLU A 108 2.14 7.24 13.97
C GLU A 108 3.35 7.97 13.36
N ARG A 109 4.52 7.34 13.31
CA ARG A 109 5.71 7.96 12.70
C ARG A 109 5.52 8.27 11.22
N MET A 110 4.65 7.55 10.52
CA MET A 110 4.33 7.80 9.12
C MET A 110 3.45 9.05 8.93
N ARG A 111 2.71 9.48 9.95
CA ARG A 111 1.71 10.56 9.85
C ARG A 111 2.26 11.87 9.26
N PRO A 112 3.32 12.51 9.81
CA PRO A 112 3.82 13.78 9.28
C PRO A 112 4.37 13.64 7.85
N GLU A 113 4.81 12.44 7.51
CA GLU A 113 5.46 12.16 6.26
C GLU A 113 4.44 11.90 5.13
N LEU A 114 3.36 11.17 5.41
CA LEU A 114 2.22 11.01 4.50
C LEU A 114 1.40 12.29 4.33
N ALA A 115 1.33 13.14 5.36
CA ALA A 115 0.63 14.41 5.30
C ALA A 115 1.16 15.36 4.21
N LYS A 116 2.45 15.24 3.84
CA LYS A 116 3.08 15.99 2.72
C LYS A 116 2.42 15.71 1.37
N TYR A 117 1.70 14.60 1.26
CA TYR A 117 1.00 14.14 0.06
C TYR A 117 -0.53 14.21 0.20
N GLY A 118 -1.02 14.80 1.30
CA GLY A 118 -2.45 14.87 1.61
C GLY A 118 -3.06 13.51 1.99
N LEU A 119 -2.25 12.53 2.39
CA LEU A 119 -2.68 11.20 2.83
C LEU A 119 -2.69 11.14 4.36
N VAL A 120 -3.71 10.50 4.94
CA VAL A 120 -3.82 10.31 6.39
C VAL A 120 -3.75 8.83 6.76
N ILE A 121 -3.10 8.52 7.89
CA ILE A 121 -2.94 7.14 8.36
C ILE A 121 -4.24 6.51 8.84
N ASP A 122 -5.23 7.32 9.23
CA ASP A 122 -6.51 6.87 9.80
C ASP A 122 -7.62 6.71 8.73
N ASN A 123 -7.23 6.35 7.50
CA ASN A 123 -8.14 6.15 6.37
C ASN A 123 -7.69 4.98 5.49
N VAL A 124 -8.60 4.03 5.26
CA VAL A 124 -8.30 2.81 4.49
C VAL A 124 -7.97 3.11 3.03
N ALA A 125 -8.64 4.08 2.41
CA ALA A 125 -8.38 4.44 1.02
C ALA A 125 -6.99 5.08 0.86
N ASP A 126 -6.57 5.88 1.84
CA ASP A 126 -5.25 6.50 1.84
C ASP A 126 -4.16 5.45 2.08
N ALA A 127 -4.35 4.55 3.05
CA ALA A 127 -3.45 3.41 3.30
C ALA A 127 -3.29 2.52 2.06
N TYR A 128 -4.38 2.25 1.35
CA TYR A 128 -4.35 1.48 0.12
C TYR A 128 -3.61 2.21 -1.00
N ALA A 129 -3.80 3.53 -1.13
CA ALA A 129 -3.06 4.33 -2.11
C ALA A 129 -1.55 4.28 -1.84
N VAL A 130 -1.11 4.37 -0.57
CA VAL A 130 0.29 4.20 -0.18
C VAL A 130 0.82 2.83 -0.60
N TRP A 131 0.09 1.76 -0.29
CA TRP A 131 0.49 0.40 -0.66
C TRP A 131 0.59 0.23 -2.18
N TRP A 132 -0.41 0.66 -2.94
CA TRP A 132 -0.46 0.47 -4.40
C TRP A 132 0.68 1.21 -5.11
N ILE A 133 0.95 2.44 -4.69
CA ILE A 133 2.10 3.22 -5.19
C ILE A 133 3.42 2.48 -4.93
N ASN A 134 3.66 2.03 -3.70
CA ASN A 134 4.91 1.35 -3.35
C ASN A 134 5.04 -0.02 -4.03
N ALA A 135 3.94 -0.75 -4.19
CA ALA A 135 3.93 -2.01 -4.92
C ALA A 135 4.28 -1.80 -6.39
N TRP A 136 3.74 -0.77 -7.03
CA TRP A 136 4.09 -0.44 -8.42
C TRP A 136 5.56 -0.01 -8.55
N LEU A 137 6.05 0.89 -7.69
CA LEU A 137 7.46 1.29 -7.70
C LEU A 137 8.41 0.08 -7.53
N ALA A 138 8.11 -0.79 -6.57
CA ALA A 138 8.84 -2.02 -6.34
C ALA A 138 8.77 -2.97 -7.56
N SER A 139 7.61 -3.11 -8.20
CA SER A 139 7.45 -3.93 -9.42
C SER A 139 8.32 -3.43 -10.58
N ARG A 140 8.58 -2.11 -10.65
CA ARG A 140 9.43 -1.49 -11.67
C ARG A 140 10.90 -1.39 -11.26
N GLY A 141 11.24 -1.68 -9.99
CA GLY A 141 12.53 -1.28 -9.42
C GLY A 141 12.77 0.24 -9.53
N SER A 142 11.69 1.02 -9.62
CA SER A 142 11.77 2.46 -9.86
C SER A 142 12.04 3.20 -8.57
N HIS A 143 13.08 4.02 -8.61
CA HIS A 143 13.46 4.92 -7.54
C HIS A 143 12.96 6.34 -7.85
N ASP A 144 11.87 6.51 -8.58
CA ASP A 144 11.38 7.84 -8.92
C ASP A 144 10.63 8.47 -7.75
N ASP A 145 10.74 9.79 -7.63
CA ASP A 145 9.94 10.57 -6.68
C ASP A 145 8.53 10.77 -7.26
N ILE A 146 7.51 10.58 -6.44
CA ILE A 146 6.12 10.91 -6.82
C ILE A 146 5.73 12.27 -6.28
N SER A 147 4.93 13.01 -7.07
CA SER A 147 4.39 14.30 -6.64
C SER A 147 3.15 14.12 -5.75
N ALA A 148 2.79 15.17 -4.98
CA ALA A 148 1.53 15.22 -4.26
C ALA A 148 0.31 15.12 -5.21
N ALA A 149 0.43 15.62 -6.45
CA ALA A 149 -0.61 15.51 -7.47
C ALA A 149 -0.84 14.05 -7.89
N THR A 150 0.24 13.30 -8.13
CA THR A 150 0.21 11.86 -8.42
C THR A 150 -0.45 11.08 -7.28
N ALA A 151 -0.02 11.32 -6.03
CA ALA A 151 -0.61 10.66 -4.87
C ALA A 151 -2.11 10.96 -4.72
N ALA A 152 -2.52 12.23 -4.92
CA ALA A 152 -3.92 12.63 -4.89
C ALA A 152 -4.74 11.96 -6.02
N ALA A 153 -4.14 11.74 -7.19
CA ALA A 153 -4.80 11.07 -8.30
C ALA A 153 -5.06 9.58 -8.02
N VAL A 154 -4.05 8.88 -7.50
CA VAL A 154 -4.19 7.48 -7.06
C VAL A 154 -5.24 7.36 -5.95
N ARG A 155 -5.20 8.25 -4.95
CA ARG A 155 -6.22 8.31 -3.88
C ARG A 155 -7.64 8.41 -4.45
N ARG A 156 -7.86 9.27 -5.44
CA ARG A 156 -9.17 9.41 -6.10
C ARG A 156 -9.59 8.12 -6.82
N GLN A 157 -8.67 7.37 -7.43
CA GLN A 157 -8.96 6.08 -8.05
C GLN A 157 -9.36 5.04 -7.00
N VAL A 158 -8.63 4.97 -5.90
CA VAL A 158 -8.95 4.06 -4.78
C VAL A 158 -10.32 4.37 -4.20
N VAL A 159 -10.62 5.64 -3.90
CA VAL A 159 -11.91 6.05 -3.34
C VAL A 159 -13.07 5.68 -4.28
N ARG A 160 -12.92 5.89 -5.59
CA ARG A 160 -13.94 5.49 -6.58
C ARG A 160 -14.12 3.97 -6.63
N SER A 161 -13.03 3.21 -6.57
CA SER A 161 -13.08 1.75 -6.59
C SER A 161 -13.71 1.19 -5.33
N MET A 162 -13.28 1.65 -4.15
CA MET A 162 -13.86 1.22 -2.87
C MET A 162 -15.33 1.61 -2.72
N ALA A 163 -15.77 2.73 -3.32
CA ALA A 163 -17.18 3.12 -3.29
C ALA A 163 -18.09 2.16 -4.08
N SER A 164 -17.53 1.39 -5.02
CA SER A 164 -18.26 0.29 -5.67
C SER A 164 -18.41 -0.95 -4.79
N THR A 165 -17.68 -1.00 -3.65
CA THR A 165 -17.68 -2.10 -2.68
C THR A 165 -18.31 -1.65 -1.35
N THR A 166 -19.63 -1.84 -1.21
CA THR A 166 -20.39 -1.37 -0.03
C THR A 166 -19.85 -1.88 1.31
N ALA A 167 -19.31 -3.11 1.34
CA ALA A 167 -18.84 -3.76 2.56
C ALA A 167 -17.75 -2.96 3.32
N LEU A 168 -16.86 -2.26 2.60
CA LEU A 168 -15.81 -1.45 3.24
C LEU A 168 -16.33 -0.10 3.71
N ALA A 169 -17.23 0.53 2.97
CA ALA A 169 -17.85 1.79 3.38
C ALA A 169 -18.63 1.61 4.70
N THR A 170 -19.33 0.49 4.85
CA THR A 170 -20.13 0.16 6.05
C THR A 170 -19.34 -0.59 7.13
N ALA A 171 -18.07 -0.91 6.91
CA ALA A 171 -17.25 -1.59 7.91
C ALA A 171 -17.06 -0.72 9.16
N GLY A 172 -17.04 -1.35 10.33
CA GLY A 172 -16.73 -0.69 11.59
C GLY A 172 -15.26 -0.28 11.71
N ASP A 173 -14.97 0.63 12.63
CA ASP A 173 -13.62 1.17 12.86
C ASP A 173 -12.56 0.09 13.05
N ALA A 174 -12.87 -0.98 13.78
CA ALA A 174 -11.94 -2.08 14.04
C ALA A 174 -11.45 -2.76 12.75
N ALA A 175 -12.36 -3.08 11.84
CA ALA A 175 -12.04 -3.76 10.58
C ALA A 175 -11.29 -2.82 9.63
N LYS A 176 -11.70 -1.55 9.58
CA LYS A 176 -11.01 -0.51 8.80
C LYS A 176 -9.58 -0.30 9.30
N GLN A 177 -9.40 -0.19 10.62
CA GLN A 177 -8.09 -0.03 11.23
C GLN A 177 -7.16 -1.20 10.93
N GLU A 178 -7.63 -2.45 11.10
CA GLU A 178 -6.83 -3.63 10.80
C GLU A 178 -6.38 -3.67 9.33
N MET A 179 -7.28 -3.35 8.41
CA MET A 179 -6.96 -3.29 6.98
C MET A 179 -5.95 -2.18 6.67
N ALA A 180 -6.19 -0.96 7.16
CA ALA A 180 -5.31 0.18 6.90
C ALA A 180 -3.90 -0.06 7.44
N GLU A 181 -3.78 -0.58 8.67
CA GLU A 181 -2.48 -0.82 9.28
C GLU A 181 -1.71 -1.93 8.57
N ALA A 182 -2.38 -3.00 8.11
CA ALA A 182 -1.74 -4.02 7.29
C ALA A 182 -1.18 -3.45 5.98
N LEU A 183 -1.96 -2.61 5.28
CA LEU A 183 -1.55 -1.95 4.03
C LEU A 183 -0.39 -0.96 4.25
N LEU A 184 -0.44 -0.17 5.32
CA LEU A 184 0.62 0.78 5.68
C LEU A 184 1.93 0.05 5.98
N VAL A 185 1.88 -1.03 6.78
CA VAL A 185 3.08 -1.85 7.05
C VAL A 185 3.64 -2.45 5.77
N GLN A 186 2.80 -3.09 4.95
CA GLN A 186 3.26 -3.68 3.68
C GLN A 186 3.85 -2.64 2.73
N GLY A 187 3.21 -1.47 2.59
CA GLY A 187 3.69 -0.38 1.76
C GLY A 187 5.05 0.14 2.23
N VAL A 188 5.25 0.24 3.54
CA VAL A 188 6.54 0.66 4.11
C VAL A 188 7.62 -0.38 3.88
N LEU A 189 7.32 -1.67 4.05
CA LEU A 189 8.27 -2.75 3.81
C LEU A 189 8.70 -2.83 2.34
N LEU A 190 7.77 -2.62 1.40
CA LEU A 190 8.06 -2.51 -0.03
C LEU A 190 9.03 -1.35 -0.31
N GLY A 191 8.76 -0.16 0.24
CA GLY A 191 9.63 0.99 0.07
C GLY A 191 11.02 0.80 0.68
N ALA A 192 11.10 0.19 1.86
CA ALA A 192 12.38 -0.13 2.51
C ALA A 192 13.18 -1.17 1.71
N ALA A 193 12.54 -2.26 1.28
CA ALA A 193 13.18 -3.31 0.48
C ALA A 193 13.66 -2.78 -0.87
N LEU A 194 12.92 -1.84 -1.47
CA LEU A 194 13.33 -1.18 -2.71
C LEU A 194 14.60 -0.35 -2.52
N GLU A 195 14.68 0.44 -1.45
CA GLU A 195 15.90 1.21 -1.17
C GLU A 195 17.09 0.30 -0.82
N GLN A 196 16.87 -0.82 -0.11
CA GLN A 196 17.90 -1.83 0.16
C GLN A 196 18.43 -2.50 -1.11
N ALA A 197 17.56 -2.76 -2.09
CA ALA A 197 17.93 -3.39 -3.35
C ALA A 197 18.68 -2.45 -4.32
N LYS A 198 18.82 -1.16 -3.98
CA LYS A 198 19.42 -0.15 -4.85
C LYS A 198 20.86 -0.50 -5.20
N GLY A 199 21.15 -0.57 -6.51
CA GLY A 199 22.46 -0.95 -7.01
C GLY A 199 22.69 -2.46 -7.08
N ASP A 200 21.78 -3.29 -6.55
CA ASP A 200 21.79 -4.75 -6.69
C ASP A 200 20.67 -5.20 -7.62
N ARG A 201 21.03 -5.58 -8.85
CA ARG A 201 20.07 -6.03 -9.87
C ARG A 201 19.36 -7.32 -9.49
N THR A 202 20.04 -8.22 -8.78
CA THR A 202 19.47 -9.52 -8.37
C THR A 202 18.40 -9.30 -7.31
N GLN A 203 18.69 -8.48 -6.31
CA GLN A 203 17.71 -8.09 -5.29
C GLN A 203 16.54 -7.30 -5.88
N THR A 204 16.82 -6.36 -6.80
CA THR A 204 15.77 -5.58 -7.48
C THR A 204 14.82 -6.50 -8.27
N ALA A 205 15.37 -7.48 -9.02
CA ALA A 205 14.55 -8.43 -9.76
C ALA A 205 13.75 -9.38 -8.85
N ALA A 206 14.30 -9.77 -7.70
CA ALA A 206 13.58 -10.56 -6.71
C ALA A 206 12.41 -9.76 -6.10
N LEU A 207 12.65 -8.52 -5.69
CA LEU A 207 11.64 -7.60 -5.19
C LEU A 207 10.51 -7.37 -6.21
N SER A 208 10.87 -7.09 -7.46
CA SER A 208 9.91 -6.84 -8.54
C SER A 208 8.94 -8.01 -8.69
N ARG A 209 9.46 -9.25 -8.75
CA ARG A 209 8.63 -10.46 -8.81
C ARG A 209 7.72 -10.61 -7.60
N ALA A 210 8.23 -10.36 -6.40
CA ALA A 210 7.44 -10.44 -5.18
C ALA A 210 6.32 -9.41 -5.14
N ALA A 211 6.58 -8.17 -5.57
CA ALA A 211 5.57 -7.12 -5.67
C ALA A 211 4.48 -7.45 -6.69
N ILE A 212 4.85 -7.99 -7.86
CA ILE A 212 3.89 -8.46 -8.89
C ILE A 212 3.02 -9.59 -8.34
N GLN A 213 3.63 -10.60 -7.71
CA GLN A 213 2.90 -11.72 -7.12
C GLN A 213 1.96 -11.27 -5.99
N GLY A 214 2.43 -10.36 -5.13
CA GLY A 214 1.65 -9.76 -4.05
C GLY A 214 0.41 -9.02 -4.57
N ALA A 215 0.60 -8.16 -5.56
CA ALA A 215 -0.49 -7.41 -6.17
C ALA A 215 -1.48 -8.30 -6.94
N SER A 216 -0.99 -9.35 -7.62
CA SER A 216 -1.86 -10.32 -8.32
C SER A 216 -2.81 -11.03 -7.36
N GLY A 217 -2.35 -11.41 -6.16
CA GLY A 217 -3.22 -11.99 -5.13
C GLY A 217 -4.33 -11.04 -4.63
N MET A 218 -4.14 -9.73 -4.84
CA MET A 218 -5.12 -8.68 -4.56
C MET A 218 -5.93 -8.27 -5.80
N GLY A 219 -5.77 -8.97 -6.92
CA GLY A 219 -6.49 -8.72 -8.17
C GLY A 219 -5.96 -7.55 -8.99
N LEU A 220 -4.70 -7.17 -8.81
CA LEU A 220 -4.02 -6.10 -9.57
C LEU A 220 -2.94 -6.68 -10.49
N ASP A 221 -2.98 -6.28 -11.76
CA ASP A 221 -1.88 -6.51 -12.69
C ASP A 221 -1.02 -5.25 -12.80
N LEU A 222 0.05 -5.20 -11.99
CA LEU A 222 0.98 -4.08 -12.00
C LEU A 222 1.76 -3.94 -13.31
N SER A 223 1.87 -5.02 -14.10
CA SER A 223 2.60 -4.99 -15.37
C SER A 223 1.81 -4.27 -16.46
N ALA A 224 0.47 -4.35 -16.38
CA ALA A 224 -0.46 -3.70 -17.29
C ALA A 224 -0.75 -2.23 -16.95
N MET A 225 0.03 -1.60 -16.07
CA MET A 225 -0.19 -0.20 -15.68
C MET A 225 1.09 0.64 -15.55
N THR A 226 0.90 1.94 -15.74
CA THR A 226 1.90 2.99 -15.59
C THR A 226 1.37 4.07 -14.66
N LEU A 227 2.23 4.56 -13.76
CA LEU A 227 1.89 5.67 -12.86
C LEU A 227 2.20 7.01 -13.53
N THR A 228 1.22 7.91 -13.54
CA THR A 228 1.31 9.27 -14.10
C THR A 228 0.73 10.29 -13.12
N GLU A 229 0.80 11.59 -13.44
CA GLU A 229 0.09 12.62 -12.65
C GLU A 229 -1.44 12.45 -12.67
N ALA A 230 -1.99 11.71 -13.65
CA ALA A 230 -3.40 11.34 -13.68
C ALA A 230 -3.73 10.11 -12.80
N GLY A 231 -2.73 9.50 -12.16
CA GLY A 231 -2.83 8.25 -11.43
C GLY A 231 -2.37 7.07 -12.28
N PHE A 232 -2.85 5.86 -11.96
CA PHE A 232 -2.58 4.66 -12.73
C PHE A 232 -3.39 4.63 -14.03
N VAL A 233 -2.70 4.48 -15.15
CA VAL A 233 -3.29 4.26 -16.48
C VAL A 233 -2.76 2.93 -17.04
N PRO A 234 -3.42 2.30 -18.02
CA PRO A 234 -2.89 1.16 -18.75
C PRO A 234 -1.49 1.45 -19.28
N ALA A 235 -0.62 0.45 -19.21
CA ALA A 235 0.67 0.51 -19.87
C ALA A 235 0.46 0.53 -21.40
N GLU A 236 1.32 1.29 -22.10
CA GLU A 236 1.39 1.27 -23.57
C GLU A 236 2.08 0.00 -24.09
#